data_AF-F0YHQ0-F1
#
_entry.id   AF-F0YHQ0-F1
#
_cell.length_a   1.000
_cell.length_b   1.000
_cell.length_c   1.000
_cell.angle_alpha   90.00
_cell.angle_beta   90.00
_cell.angle_gamma   90.00
#
_symmetry.space_group_name_H-M   'P 1'
#
loop_
_entity.id
_entity.type
_entity.pdbx_description
1 polymer ?
#
loop_
_entity_poly.entity_id
_entity_poly.type
_entity_poly.pdbx_seq_one_letter_code
_entity_poly.pdbx_strand_id
1 'polypeptide(L)'
;MDGSGRINYEQLCEIRRDLEAASGSDIFHGPLSARKFLQLPRDQHSRISARDLYNRVDRETCVAKTQLTMRPYDGSGKGYLREHELERYIYDFIPEMPLASSMDDKFHAFYVFTAVRRFMFFLDPKRRSRIPIATLAASDISFELHEMADVAAGSDRAARSSWFLPDNAKRVYSDYLELDEDHNGMLSKAELLNFRGLRGEARLTKAFVERVYAEIITYRTNEATGEGEMDFKTYLDLVLAFENLATPQALAYFWRLLDVKKQGSIDVFTINYFFREIADSIRDEGYDAPITADVVDEIFDMVKPKDPTKITYDDLRDSKQAHTVISMLTDVAGFLAYDNREHMMQPEDDDLEES
;
A
#
# COMPACT_ATOMS: atom_id res chain seq x y z
N MET A 1 -39.49 -14.90 -6.65
CA MET A 1 -38.18 -15.56 -6.73
C MET A 1 -38.29 -16.91 -6.05
N ASP A 2 -37.74 -17.97 -6.67
CA ASP A 2 -37.39 -19.20 -5.93
C ASP A 2 -36.48 -18.77 -4.77
N GLY A 3 -36.80 -19.17 -3.53
CA GLY A 3 -36.05 -18.82 -2.32
C GLY A 3 -34.57 -19.22 -2.33
N SER A 4 -34.06 -19.81 -3.41
CA SER A 4 -32.67 -20.17 -3.65
C SER A 4 -31.70 -18.99 -3.85
N GLY A 5 -32.18 -17.74 -4.02
CA GLY A 5 -31.32 -16.56 -4.23
C GLY A 5 -30.50 -16.60 -5.53
N ARG A 6 -30.91 -17.41 -6.51
CA ARG A 6 -30.25 -17.57 -7.80
C ARG A 6 -31.21 -17.23 -8.93
N ILE A 7 -30.65 -16.73 -10.04
CA ILE A 7 -31.42 -16.28 -11.20
C ILE A 7 -30.86 -16.88 -12.49
N ASN A 8 -31.77 -17.35 -13.35
CA ASN A 8 -31.44 -17.74 -14.73
C ASN A 8 -31.51 -16.52 -15.67
N TYR A 9 -31.20 -16.72 -16.95
CA TYR A 9 -31.16 -15.62 -17.92
C TYR A 9 -32.56 -15.07 -18.26
N GLU A 10 -33.60 -15.92 -18.27
CA GLU A 10 -34.98 -15.48 -18.50
C GLU A 10 -35.46 -14.55 -17.38
N GLN A 11 -35.21 -14.95 -16.13
CA GLN A 11 -35.49 -14.15 -14.93
C GLN A 11 -34.70 -12.83 -14.93
N LEU A 12 -33.45 -12.82 -15.41
CA LEU A 12 -32.71 -11.57 -15.59
C LEU A 12 -33.42 -10.64 -16.59
N CYS A 13 -33.94 -11.19 -17.69
CA CYS A 13 -34.66 -10.41 -18.69
C CYS A 13 -35.99 -9.88 -18.16
N GLU A 14 -36.66 -10.62 -17.29
CA GLU A 14 -37.86 -10.16 -16.58
C GLU A 14 -37.53 -9.01 -15.61
N ILE A 15 -36.54 -9.21 -14.74
CA ILE A 15 -36.06 -8.18 -13.80
C ILE A 15 -35.70 -6.89 -14.54
N ARG A 16 -35.01 -7.00 -15.67
CA ARG A 16 -34.65 -5.85 -16.49
C ARG A 16 -35.89 -5.12 -17.01
N ARG A 17 -36.87 -5.83 -17.57
CA ARG A 17 -38.12 -5.24 -18.07
C ARG A 17 -38.90 -4.54 -16.97
N ASP A 18 -38.95 -5.14 -15.78
CA ASP A 18 -39.65 -4.56 -14.63
C ASP A 18 -38.99 -3.25 -14.17
N LEU A 19 -37.64 -3.21 -14.12
CA LEU A 19 -36.89 -2.00 -13.78
C LEU A 19 -37.04 -0.90 -14.85
N GLU A 20 -37.07 -1.27 -16.13
CA GLU A 20 -37.33 -0.34 -17.23
C GLU A 20 -38.74 0.24 -17.17
N ALA A 21 -39.75 -0.60 -16.89
CA ALA A 21 -41.12 -0.15 -16.72
C ALA A 21 -41.28 0.78 -15.51
N ALA A 22 -40.56 0.53 -14.41
CA ALA A 22 -40.60 1.36 -13.21
C ALA A 22 -39.83 2.70 -13.37
N SER A 23 -38.68 2.68 -14.04
CA SER A 23 -37.82 3.86 -14.22
C SER A 23 -38.16 4.70 -15.46
N GLY A 24 -38.86 4.12 -16.43
CA GLY A 24 -39.11 4.73 -17.73
C GLY A 24 -37.86 4.88 -18.61
N SER A 25 -36.79 4.14 -18.32
CA SER A 25 -35.47 4.32 -18.95
C SER A 25 -34.79 2.98 -19.25
N ASP A 26 -34.03 2.93 -20.34
CA ASP A 26 -33.31 1.75 -20.83
C ASP A 26 -31.90 1.60 -20.23
N ILE A 27 -31.56 2.42 -19.23
CA ILE A 27 -30.24 2.45 -18.56
C ILE A 27 -29.79 1.09 -17.99
N PHE A 28 -30.73 0.18 -17.71
CA PHE A 28 -30.45 -1.15 -17.17
C PHE A 28 -30.02 -2.17 -18.24
N HIS A 29 -30.16 -1.86 -19.53
CA HIS A 29 -29.72 -2.75 -20.61
C HIS A 29 -28.22 -3.08 -20.58
N GLY A 30 -27.38 -2.10 -20.27
CA GLY A 30 -25.93 -2.31 -20.15
C GLY A 30 -25.56 -3.21 -18.97
N PRO A 31 -25.90 -2.80 -17.73
CA PRO A 31 -25.60 -3.56 -16.51
C PRO A 31 -26.23 -4.96 -16.48
N LEU A 32 -27.46 -5.12 -17.00
CA LEU A 32 -28.20 -6.39 -17.05
C LEU A 32 -28.16 -7.04 -18.44
N SER A 33 -27.03 -6.95 -19.14
CA SER A 33 -26.84 -7.56 -20.46
C SER A 33 -26.48 -9.05 -20.39
N ALA A 34 -26.72 -9.78 -21.48
CA ALA A 34 -26.30 -11.19 -21.63
C ALA A 34 -24.79 -11.37 -21.39
N ARG A 35 -23.99 -10.43 -21.88
CA ARG A 35 -22.53 -10.46 -21.71
C ARG A 35 -22.13 -10.42 -20.23
N LYS A 36 -22.77 -9.55 -19.44
CA LYS A 36 -22.50 -9.42 -17.99
C LYS A 36 -22.94 -10.66 -17.23
N PHE A 37 -24.10 -11.22 -17.59
CA PHE A 37 -24.58 -12.49 -17.03
C PHE A 37 -23.59 -13.64 -17.22
N LEU A 38 -23.02 -13.78 -18.42
CA LEU A 38 -22.08 -14.85 -18.74
C LEU A 38 -20.71 -14.71 -18.04
N GLN A 39 -20.36 -13.50 -17.60
CA GLN A 39 -19.13 -13.23 -16.86
C GLN A 39 -19.20 -13.64 -15.39
N LEU A 40 -20.40 -13.88 -14.85
CA LEU A 40 -20.58 -14.30 -13.47
C LEU A 40 -20.48 -15.83 -13.33
N PRO A 41 -19.98 -16.35 -12.19
CA PRO A 41 -19.96 -17.78 -11.92
C PRO A 41 -21.38 -18.36 -11.97
N ARG A 42 -21.53 -19.48 -12.69
CA ARG A 42 -22.80 -20.16 -12.90
C ARG A 42 -22.78 -21.54 -12.25
N ASP A 43 -23.93 -21.97 -11.73
CA ASP A 43 -24.09 -23.35 -11.28
C ASP A 43 -24.28 -24.32 -12.46
N GLN A 44 -24.41 -25.61 -12.14
CA GLN A 44 -24.72 -26.68 -13.10
C GLN A 44 -26.03 -26.46 -13.89
N HIS A 45 -26.90 -25.56 -13.44
CA HIS A 45 -28.16 -25.20 -14.11
C HIS A 45 -28.07 -23.85 -14.84
N SER A 46 -26.87 -23.32 -15.06
CA SER A 46 -26.63 -22.02 -15.70
C SER A 46 -27.26 -20.82 -14.98
N ARG A 47 -27.43 -20.90 -13.65
CA ARG A 47 -27.95 -19.80 -12.82
C ARG A 47 -26.82 -19.07 -12.10
N ILE A 48 -26.96 -17.76 -11.97
CA ILE A 48 -26.02 -16.89 -11.24
C ILE A 48 -26.57 -16.55 -9.85
N SER A 49 -25.68 -16.16 -8.93
CA SER A 49 -26.05 -15.59 -7.63
C SER A 49 -26.66 -14.20 -7.81
N ALA A 50 -27.84 -13.96 -7.24
CA ALA A 50 -28.46 -12.64 -7.25
C ALA A 50 -27.60 -11.60 -6.51
N ARG A 51 -26.90 -12.03 -5.44
CA ARG A 51 -25.98 -11.19 -4.68
C ARG A 51 -24.77 -10.76 -5.51
N ASP A 52 -24.19 -11.68 -6.28
CA ASP A 52 -23.02 -11.36 -7.12
C ASP A 52 -23.40 -10.40 -8.25
N LEU A 53 -24.59 -10.57 -8.82
CA LEU A 53 -25.14 -9.63 -9.78
C LEU A 53 -25.34 -8.24 -9.16
N TYR A 54 -25.99 -8.17 -7.99
CA TYR A 54 -26.20 -6.91 -7.28
C TYR A 54 -24.86 -6.20 -7.02
N ASN A 55 -23.90 -6.90 -6.40
CA ASN A 55 -22.57 -6.36 -6.09
C ASN A 55 -21.86 -5.85 -7.36
N ARG A 56 -22.01 -6.55 -8.50
CA ARG A 56 -21.43 -6.13 -9.77
C ARG A 56 -22.06 -4.83 -10.29
N VAL A 57 -23.39 -4.75 -10.30
CA VAL A 57 -24.12 -3.57 -10.78
C VAL A 57 -23.86 -2.38 -9.87
N ASP A 58 -23.84 -2.60 -8.56
CA ASP A 58 -23.50 -1.60 -7.56
C ASP A 58 -22.07 -1.07 -7.74
N ARG A 59 -21.09 -1.98 -7.90
CA ARG A 59 -19.70 -1.61 -8.21
C ARG A 59 -19.60 -0.76 -9.47
N GLU A 60 -20.26 -1.15 -10.57
CA GLU A 60 -20.25 -0.36 -11.81
C GLU A 60 -20.91 1.02 -11.66
N THR A 61 -21.98 1.09 -10.89
CA THR A 61 -22.69 2.33 -10.61
C THR A 61 -21.83 3.26 -9.76
N CYS A 62 -21.15 2.72 -8.74
CA CYS A 62 -20.19 3.45 -7.92
C CYS A 62 -19.07 4.02 -8.78
N VAL A 63 -18.41 3.20 -9.62
CA VAL A 63 -17.37 3.68 -10.55
C VAL A 63 -17.89 4.81 -11.43
N ALA A 64 -19.08 4.66 -12.03
CA ALA A 64 -19.64 5.68 -12.91
C ALA A 64 -19.91 6.99 -12.17
N LYS A 65 -20.48 6.93 -10.96
CA LYS A 65 -20.70 8.10 -10.10
C LYS A 65 -19.38 8.78 -9.74
N THR A 66 -18.39 8.02 -9.25
CA THR A 66 -17.07 8.56 -8.89
C THR A 66 -16.35 9.18 -10.08
N GLN A 67 -16.45 8.59 -11.28
CA GLN A 67 -15.91 9.23 -12.49
C GLN A 67 -16.57 10.58 -12.78
N LEU A 68 -17.88 10.70 -12.56
CA LEU A 68 -18.60 11.96 -12.77
C LEU A 68 -18.20 13.02 -11.73
N THR A 69 -17.97 12.63 -10.47
CA THR A 69 -17.53 13.57 -9.42
C THR A 69 -16.08 14.02 -9.61
N MET A 70 -15.21 13.18 -10.18
CA MET A 70 -13.81 13.53 -10.45
C MET A 70 -13.62 14.41 -11.70
N ARG A 71 -14.50 14.33 -12.70
CA ARG A 71 -14.36 15.07 -13.98
C ARG A 71 -14.23 16.59 -13.83
N PRO A 72 -14.98 17.29 -12.95
CA PRO A 72 -14.80 18.72 -12.71
C PRO A 72 -13.39 19.13 -12.29
N TYR A 73 -12.59 18.21 -11.73
CA TYR A 73 -11.24 18.46 -11.26
C TYR A 73 -10.17 18.28 -12.34
N ASP A 74 -10.51 17.70 -13.50
CA ASP A 74 -9.60 17.59 -14.63
C ASP A 74 -9.48 18.92 -15.37
N GLY A 75 -8.58 19.78 -14.88
CA GLY A 75 -8.33 21.09 -15.49
C GLY A 75 -7.75 20.98 -16.91
N SER A 76 -7.24 19.82 -17.30
CA SER A 76 -6.66 19.59 -18.62
C SER A 76 -7.64 19.04 -19.65
N GLY A 77 -8.78 18.49 -19.23
CA GLY A 77 -9.74 17.78 -20.06
C GLY A 77 -9.18 16.52 -20.75
N LYS A 78 -8.10 15.93 -20.23
CA LYS A 78 -7.39 14.79 -20.85
C LYS A 78 -7.75 13.43 -20.23
N GLY A 79 -8.68 13.41 -19.28
CA GLY A 79 -9.17 12.20 -18.62
C GLY A 79 -8.25 11.66 -17.52
N TYR A 80 -7.38 12.50 -16.95
CA TYR A 80 -6.51 12.15 -15.83
C TYR A 80 -6.48 13.28 -14.81
N LEU A 81 -6.23 12.94 -13.55
CA LEU A 81 -5.95 13.92 -12.49
C LEU A 81 -4.47 13.88 -12.13
N ARG A 82 -3.89 15.06 -11.93
CA ARG A 82 -2.58 15.24 -11.28
C ARG A 82 -2.76 15.30 -9.77
N GLU A 83 -1.63 15.23 -9.06
CA GLU A 83 -1.60 15.23 -7.59
C GLU A 83 -2.42 16.37 -6.98
N HIS A 84 -2.17 17.63 -7.37
CA HIS A 84 -2.93 18.79 -6.86
C HIS A 84 -4.43 18.79 -7.22
N GLU A 85 -4.81 18.21 -8.37
CA GLU A 85 -6.23 18.08 -8.76
C GLU A 85 -6.92 17.03 -7.90
N LEU A 86 -6.21 15.94 -7.59
CA LEU A 86 -6.69 14.89 -6.68
C LEU A 86 -6.74 15.39 -5.22
N GLU A 87 -5.78 16.20 -4.78
CA GLU A 87 -5.82 16.87 -3.46
C GLU A 87 -7.08 17.71 -3.29
N ARG A 88 -7.43 18.49 -4.32
CA ARG A 88 -8.66 19.29 -4.31
C ARG A 88 -9.92 18.41 -4.25
N TYR A 89 -9.95 17.32 -5.01
CA TYR A 89 -11.05 16.36 -4.97
C TYR A 89 -11.22 15.76 -3.56
N ILE A 90 -10.13 15.29 -2.94
CA ILE A 90 -10.19 14.71 -1.59
C ILE A 90 -10.58 15.76 -0.55
N TYR A 91 -10.09 16.98 -0.66
CA TYR A 91 -10.47 18.07 0.24
C TYR A 91 -11.99 18.33 0.21
N ASP A 92 -12.56 18.42 -1.00
CA ASP A 92 -14.00 18.62 -1.19
C ASP A 92 -14.83 17.39 -0.78
N PHE A 93 -14.20 16.21 -0.65
CA PHE A 93 -14.82 14.97 -0.18
C PHE A 93 -14.88 14.87 1.36
N ILE A 94 -14.04 15.60 2.12
CA ILE A 94 -14.00 15.57 3.59
C ILE A 94 -15.40 15.78 4.23
N PRO A 95 -16.23 16.75 3.80
CA PRO A 95 -17.55 16.97 4.39
C PRO A 95 -18.52 15.80 4.19
N GLU A 96 -18.28 14.92 3.21
CA GLU A 96 -19.10 13.72 2.99
C GLU A 96 -18.78 12.62 4.02
N MET A 97 -17.65 12.72 4.73
CA MET A 97 -17.21 11.74 5.72
C MET A 97 -17.55 12.23 7.15
N PRO A 98 -18.49 11.60 7.87
CA PRO A 98 -18.89 12.04 9.20
C PRO A 98 -17.73 12.07 10.21
N LEU A 99 -16.82 11.09 10.11
CA LEU A 99 -15.64 10.99 10.98
C LEU A 99 -14.58 12.06 10.65
N ALA A 100 -14.50 12.48 9.39
CA ALA A 100 -13.53 13.49 8.93
C ALA A 100 -14.04 14.91 9.18
N SER A 101 -15.36 15.10 9.22
CA SER A 101 -15.99 16.40 9.48
C SER A 101 -15.66 17.00 10.85
N SER A 102 -15.26 16.17 11.83
CA SER A 102 -14.82 16.61 13.16
C SER A 102 -13.31 16.87 13.27
N MET A 103 -12.56 16.84 12.18
CA MET A 103 -11.12 17.13 12.18
C MET A 103 -10.85 18.63 12.32
N ASP A 104 -9.77 18.98 13.03
CA ASP A 104 -9.24 20.34 13.07
C ASP A 104 -8.85 20.81 11.65
N ASP A 105 -9.22 22.04 11.29
CA ASP A 105 -8.94 22.65 9.98
C ASP A 105 -7.44 22.64 9.65
N LYS A 106 -6.59 22.77 10.67
CA LYS A 106 -5.13 22.70 10.50
C LYS A 106 -4.64 21.33 10.04
N PHE A 107 -5.39 20.27 10.37
CA PHE A 107 -5.05 18.89 10.00
C PHE A 107 -5.57 18.50 8.62
N HIS A 108 -6.54 19.23 8.04
CA HIS A 108 -7.14 18.89 6.75
C HIS A 108 -6.11 18.73 5.65
N ALA A 109 -5.11 19.62 5.58
CA ALA A 109 -4.05 19.53 4.58
C ALA A 109 -3.26 18.22 4.70
N PHE A 110 -2.90 17.81 5.91
CA PHE A 110 -2.14 16.58 6.17
C PHE A 110 -2.98 15.33 5.92
N TYR A 111 -4.27 15.35 6.25
CA TYR A 111 -5.20 14.29 5.88
C TYR A 111 -5.27 14.11 4.35
N VAL A 112 -5.45 15.22 3.62
CA VAL A 112 -5.49 15.21 2.15
C VAL A 112 -4.20 14.63 1.59
N PHE A 113 -3.03 15.05 2.07
CA PHE A 113 -1.76 14.47 1.64
C PHE A 113 -1.69 12.96 1.91
N THR A 114 -2.05 12.51 3.10
CA THR A 114 -2.08 11.08 3.46
C THR A 114 -2.97 10.26 2.52
N ALA A 115 -4.19 10.73 2.26
CA ALA A 115 -5.14 10.08 1.36
C ALA A 115 -4.64 10.06 -0.09
N VAL A 116 -4.14 11.20 -0.60
CA VAL A 116 -3.62 11.32 -1.97
C VAL A 116 -2.38 10.47 -2.18
N ARG A 117 -1.45 10.44 -1.22
CA ARG A 117 -0.24 9.61 -1.32
C ARG A 117 -0.59 8.14 -1.46
N ARG A 118 -1.64 7.64 -0.80
CA ARG A 118 -2.13 6.26 -1.01
C ARG A 118 -2.50 6.01 -2.47
N PHE A 119 -3.28 6.89 -3.11
CA PHE A 119 -3.59 6.76 -4.53
C PHE A 119 -2.34 6.82 -5.42
N MET A 120 -1.47 7.81 -5.19
CA MET A 120 -0.26 8.04 -6.00
C MET A 120 0.72 6.88 -5.90
N PHE A 121 0.93 6.33 -4.71
CA PHE A 121 1.85 5.22 -4.47
C PHE A 121 1.44 3.96 -5.24
N PHE A 122 0.15 3.60 -5.20
CA PHE A 122 -0.34 2.36 -5.81
C PHE A 122 -0.71 2.48 -7.29
N LEU A 123 -1.25 3.62 -7.72
CA LEU A 123 -1.81 3.80 -9.07
C LEU A 123 -0.91 4.59 -10.02
N ASP A 124 0.16 5.19 -9.52
CA ASP A 124 1.21 5.80 -10.34
C ASP A 124 2.60 5.16 -10.10
N PRO A 125 2.76 3.85 -10.38
CA PRO A 125 4.04 3.15 -10.16
C PRO A 125 5.19 3.71 -10.99
N LYS A 126 4.90 4.48 -12.04
CA LYS A 126 5.89 5.12 -12.92
C LYS A 126 6.19 6.57 -12.52
N ARG A 127 5.62 7.06 -11.41
CA ARG A 127 5.81 8.43 -10.87
C ARG A 127 5.67 9.51 -11.95
N ARG A 128 4.61 9.40 -12.77
CA ARG A 128 4.27 10.38 -13.81
C ARG A 128 3.52 11.60 -13.26
N SER A 129 3.20 11.58 -11.97
CA SER A 129 2.40 12.58 -11.26
C SER A 129 1.00 12.78 -11.87
N ARG A 130 0.43 11.71 -12.43
CA ARG A 130 -0.92 11.71 -13.02
C ARG A 130 -1.53 10.31 -13.06
N ILE A 131 -2.82 10.21 -12.79
CA ILE A 131 -3.57 8.96 -12.81
C ILE A 131 -4.83 9.14 -13.66
N PRO A 132 -5.12 8.25 -14.63
CA PRO A 132 -6.37 8.30 -15.38
C PRO A 132 -7.59 8.21 -14.45
N ILE A 133 -8.62 9.03 -14.68
CA ILE A 133 -9.85 9.05 -13.87
C ILE A 133 -10.53 7.68 -13.86
N ALA A 134 -10.53 6.99 -15.01
CA ALA A 134 -11.08 5.65 -15.11
C ALA A 134 -10.36 4.65 -14.19
N THR A 135 -9.03 4.78 -14.04
CA THR A 135 -8.22 3.95 -13.14
C THR A 135 -8.46 4.32 -11.68
N LEU A 136 -8.52 5.62 -11.36
CA LEU A 136 -8.84 6.10 -10.01
C LEU A 136 -10.17 5.55 -9.53
N ALA A 137 -11.24 5.82 -10.27
CA ALA A 137 -12.61 5.45 -9.88
C ALA A 137 -12.84 3.94 -9.80
N ALA A 138 -12.11 3.14 -10.59
CA ALA A 138 -12.23 1.68 -10.58
C ALA A 138 -11.30 0.97 -9.57
N SER A 139 -10.42 1.72 -8.90
CA SER A 139 -9.44 1.16 -7.96
C SER A 139 -10.07 0.73 -6.65
N ASP A 140 -9.54 -0.34 -6.04
CA ASP A 140 -9.97 -0.78 -4.70
C ASP A 140 -9.76 0.31 -3.64
N ILE A 141 -8.79 1.20 -3.85
CA ILE A 141 -8.51 2.37 -3.00
C ILE A 141 -9.68 3.37 -3.05
N SER A 142 -10.30 3.57 -4.22
CA SER A 142 -11.49 4.43 -4.32
C SER A 142 -12.69 3.82 -3.63
N PHE A 143 -12.86 2.49 -3.70
CA PHE A 143 -13.91 1.80 -2.96
C PHE A 143 -13.66 1.89 -1.45
N GLU A 144 -12.42 1.71 -1.00
CA GLU A 144 -12.02 1.88 0.39
C GLU A 144 -12.36 3.30 0.90
N LEU A 145 -12.06 4.34 0.12
CA LEU A 145 -12.41 5.73 0.47
C LEU A 145 -13.93 5.92 0.64
N HIS A 146 -14.73 5.42 -0.30
CA HIS A 146 -16.19 5.55 -0.23
C HIS A 146 -16.79 4.70 0.89
N GLU A 147 -16.28 3.49 1.11
CA GLU A 147 -16.69 2.64 2.22
C GLU A 147 -16.43 3.35 3.56
N MET A 148 -15.24 3.94 3.75
CA MET A 148 -14.91 4.66 4.97
C MET A 148 -15.74 5.95 5.17
N ALA A 149 -16.33 6.51 4.11
CA ALA A 149 -17.26 7.63 4.23
C ALA A 149 -18.60 7.19 4.84
N ASP A 150 -19.04 5.96 4.55
CA ASP A 150 -20.30 5.39 5.03
C ASP A 150 -20.16 4.67 6.39
N VAL A 151 -18.92 4.40 6.85
CA VAL A 151 -18.67 3.76 8.14
C VAL A 151 -19.09 4.69 9.29
N ALA A 152 -20.20 4.33 9.94
CA ALA A 152 -20.54 4.85 11.25
C ALA A 152 -19.53 4.34 12.30
N ALA A 153 -19.19 5.19 13.27
CA ALA A 153 -18.25 4.88 14.35
C ALA A 153 -18.55 3.52 14.99
N GLY A 154 -17.69 2.51 14.79
CA GLY A 154 -17.72 1.24 15.50
C GLY A 154 -18.02 -0.04 14.69
N SER A 155 -18.12 0.01 13.37
CA SER A 155 -18.28 -1.22 12.56
C SER A 155 -16.98 -1.68 11.88
N ASP A 156 -16.72 -2.98 12.03
CA ASP A 156 -15.70 -3.84 11.42
C ASP A 156 -14.20 -3.67 11.80
N ARG A 157 -13.52 -4.81 11.99
CA ARG A 157 -12.11 -4.90 12.39
C ARG A 157 -11.18 -4.61 11.21
N ALA A 158 -11.61 -4.89 9.98
CA ALA A 158 -10.84 -4.61 8.76
C ALA A 158 -10.81 -3.12 8.40
N ALA A 159 -11.86 -2.37 8.76
CA ALA A 159 -11.93 -0.91 8.59
C ALA A 159 -10.87 -0.16 9.42
N ARG A 160 -10.42 -0.74 10.54
CA ARG A 160 -9.49 -0.10 11.48
C ARG A 160 -8.07 0.17 10.98
N SER A 161 -7.65 -0.44 9.86
CA SER A 161 -6.31 -0.21 9.29
C SER A 161 -6.32 0.71 8.07
N SER A 162 -7.49 1.22 7.66
CA SER A 162 -7.59 2.09 6.49
C SER A 162 -6.91 3.44 6.74
N TRP A 163 -6.11 3.88 5.78
CA TRP A 163 -5.47 5.20 5.79
C TRP A 163 -6.47 6.34 5.58
N PHE A 164 -7.70 6.04 5.16
CA PHE A 164 -8.76 7.04 4.99
C PHE A 164 -9.47 7.37 6.31
N LEU A 165 -9.24 6.59 7.37
CA LEU A 165 -9.72 6.97 8.69
C LEU A 165 -8.89 8.13 9.25
N PRO A 166 -9.54 9.23 9.67
CA PRO A 166 -8.88 10.38 10.30
C PRO A 166 -7.91 10.02 11.42
N ASP A 167 -8.26 9.08 12.29
CA ASP A 167 -7.43 8.70 13.42
C ASP A 167 -6.14 7.99 12.99
N ASN A 168 -6.19 7.19 11.92
CA ASN A 168 -5.00 6.55 11.37
C ASN A 168 -4.11 7.57 10.66
N ALA A 169 -4.70 8.48 9.89
CA ALA A 169 -3.95 9.57 9.28
C ALA A 169 -3.29 10.46 10.34
N LYS A 170 -3.99 10.74 11.45
CA LYS A 170 -3.42 11.48 12.59
C LYS A 170 -2.26 10.74 13.22
N ARG A 171 -2.36 9.42 13.41
CA ARG A 171 -1.27 8.61 13.95
C ARG A 171 -0.02 8.70 13.09
N VAL A 172 -0.13 8.51 11.78
CA VAL A 172 1.01 8.65 10.85
C VAL A 172 1.61 10.06 10.90
N TYR A 173 0.77 11.09 11.05
CA TYR A 173 1.24 12.46 11.21
C TYR A 173 1.90 12.73 12.57
N SER A 174 1.39 12.15 13.66
CA SER A 174 2.02 12.21 14.98
C SER A 174 3.38 11.54 14.96
N ASP A 175 3.50 10.36 14.35
CA ASP A 175 4.78 9.67 14.19
C ASP A 175 5.80 10.52 13.41
N TYR A 176 5.35 11.30 12.41
CA TYR A 176 6.21 12.26 11.70
C TYR A 176 6.69 13.40 12.60
N LEU A 177 5.79 14.00 13.39
CA LEU A 177 6.13 15.10 14.31
C LEU A 177 7.04 14.66 15.46
N GLU A 178 6.94 13.40 15.89
CA GLU A 178 7.84 12.82 16.90
C GLU A 178 9.25 12.62 16.37
N LEU A 179 9.41 12.45 15.05
CA LEU A 179 10.73 12.35 14.40
C LEU A 179 11.36 13.71 14.15
N ASP A 180 10.57 14.74 13.84
CA ASP A 180 11.02 16.12 13.57
C ASP A 180 11.38 16.84 14.90
N GLU A 181 12.59 16.57 15.42
CA GLU A 181 13.07 17.02 16.72
C GLU A 181 13.32 18.54 16.75
N ASP A 182 13.77 19.11 15.63
CA ASP A 182 14.03 20.54 15.50
C ASP A 182 12.79 21.36 15.08
N HIS A 183 11.69 20.66 14.77
CA HIS A 183 10.39 21.22 14.37
C HIS A 183 10.48 22.13 13.13
N ASN A 184 11.40 21.82 12.21
CA ASN A 184 11.58 22.58 10.98
C ASN A 184 10.58 22.16 9.87
N GLY A 185 9.82 21.08 10.10
CA GLY A 185 8.82 20.54 9.19
C GLY A 185 9.36 19.57 8.15
N MET A 186 10.63 19.16 8.24
CA MET A 186 11.32 18.20 7.39
C MET A 186 12.14 17.23 8.25
N LEU A 187 12.43 16.03 7.73
CA LEU A 187 13.25 15.05 8.44
C LEU A 187 14.67 15.00 7.87
N SER A 188 15.65 15.14 8.75
CA SER A 188 17.05 14.84 8.50
C SER A 188 17.32 13.33 8.55
N LYS A 189 18.50 12.91 8.06
CA LYS A 189 18.94 11.50 8.17
C LYS A 189 18.99 11.01 9.62
N ALA A 190 19.43 11.88 10.53
CA ALA A 190 19.56 11.55 11.95
C ALA A 190 18.19 11.28 12.58
N GLU A 191 17.20 12.11 12.26
CA GLU A 191 15.82 11.94 12.70
C GLU A 191 15.19 10.69 12.09
N LEU A 192 15.43 10.40 10.80
CA LEU A 192 14.87 9.21 10.17
C LEU A 192 15.42 7.89 10.75
N LEU A 193 16.61 7.88 11.35
CA LEU A 193 17.11 6.69 12.06
C LEU A 193 16.26 6.32 13.29
N ASN A 194 15.52 7.29 13.84
CA ASN A 194 14.57 7.06 14.93
C ASN A 194 13.22 6.52 14.43
N PHE A 195 13.04 6.33 13.13
CA PHE A 195 11.85 5.69 12.57
C PHE A 195 11.63 4.30 13.18
N ARG A 196 10.41 4.06 13.68
CA ARG A 196 9.98 2.76 14.25
C ARG A 196 8.91 2.04 13.44
N GLY A 197 8.47 2.64 12.34
CA GLY A 197 7.33 2.15 11.57
C GLY A 197 6.03 2.15 12.37
N LEU A 198 4.93 1.82 11.71
CA LEU A 198 3.61 1.88 12.33
C LEU A 198 3.37 0.81 13.41
N ARG A 199 4.24 -0.20 13.50
CA ARG A 199 4.19 -1.26 14.53
C ARG A 199 5.14 -1.00 15.70
N GLY A 200 5.98 0.03 15.64
CA GLY A 200 6.91 0.39 16.71
C GLY A 200 8.16 -0.49 16.81
N GLU A 201 8.37 -1.40 15.87
CA GLU A 201 9.43 -2.41 15.93
C GLU A 201 10.58 -2.13 14.95
N ALA A 202 10.37 -1.29 13.93
CA ALA A 202 11.37 -1.12 12.87
C ALA A 202 12.64 -0.44 13.40
N ARG A 203 13.79 -0.92 12.97
CA ARG A 203 15.11 -0.38 13.31
C ARG A 203 15.94 -0.28 12.05
N LEU A 204 15.86 0.89 11.42
CA LEU A 204 16.54 1.15 10.15
C LEU A 204 18.06 1.24 10.35
N THR A 205 18.81 0.76 9.35
CA THR A 205 20.27 0.92 9.30
C THR A 205 20.67 2.26 8.69
N LYS A 206 21.88 2.74 9.03
CA LYS A 206 22.45 3.97 8.44
C LYS A 206 22.69 3.79 6.95
N ALA A 207 23.19 2.62 6.53
CA ALA A 207 23.34 2.25 5.14
C ALA A 207 22.00 2.37 4.38
N PHE A 208 20.89 1.92 4.97
CA PHE A 208 19.58 2.07 4.36
C PHE A 208 19.14 3.54 4.27
N VAL A 209 19.24 4.29 5.37
CA VAL A 209 18.86 5.70 5.42
C VAL A 209 19.68 6.53 4.42
N GLU A 210 20.99 6.31 4.32
CA GLU A 210 21.85 6.97 3.31
C GLU A 210 21.33 6.72 1.89
N ARG A 211 20.88 5.49 1.59
CA ARG A 211 20.30 5.17 0.28
C ARG A 211 18.96 5.84 0.05
N VAL A 212 18.12 5.97 1.08
CA VAL A 212 16.86 6.74 1.01
C VAL A 212 17.13 8.18 0.57
N TYR A 213 18.06 8.88 1.22
CA TYR A 213 18.37 10.27 0.90
C TYR A 213 19.17 10.44 -0.41
N ALA A 214 19.92 9.42 -0.84
CA ALA A 214 20.62 9.46 -2.12
C ALA A 214 19.70 9.25 -3.33
N GLU A 215 18.60 8.51 -3.16
CA GLU A 215 17.78 8.03 -4.28
C GLU A 215 16.40 8.64 -4.34
N ILE A 216 15.84 9.07 -3.21
CA ILE A 216 14.50 9.64 -3.12
C ILE A 216 14.61 11.15 -3.15
N ILE A 217 13.58 11.81 -3.68
CA ILE A 217 13.57 13.27 -3.80
C ILE A 217 13.58 13.87 -2.39
N THR A 218 14.64 14.61 -2.09
CA THR A 218 14.76 15.45 -0.90
C THR A 218 14.63 16.91 -1.31
N TYR A 219 13.90 17.71 -0.54
CA TYR A 219 13.67 19.12 -0.85
C TYR A 219 14.41 19.98 0.16
N ARG A 220 15.23 20.91 -0.36
CA ARG A 220 16.12 21.80 0.38
C ARG A 220 17.36 21.07 0.91
N THR A 221 18.53 21.60 0.58
CA THR A 221 19.76 21.31 1.30
C THR A 221 19.72 22.16 2.56
N ASN A 222 19.75 21.53 3.73
CA ASN A 222 19.92 22.23 4.99
C ASN A 222 21.17 23.14 4.87
N GLU A 223 21.02 24.44 5.07
CA GLU A 223 22.11 25.40 4.82
C GLU A 223 23.30 25.19 5.77
N ALA A 224 23.06 24.59 6.94
CA ALA A 224 24.08 24.31 7.95
C ALA A 224 24.83 23.00 7.69
N THR A 225 24.14 21.94 7.25
CA THR A 225 24.77 20.61 7.05
C THR A 225 25.09 20.30 5.58
N GLY A 226 24.44 20.98 4.63
CA GLY A 226 24.52 20.67 3.21
C GLY A 226 23.87 19.34 2.83
N GLU A 227 23.07 18.75 3.74
CA GLU A 227 22.35 17.49 3.50
C GLU A 227 20.89 17.74 3.09
N GLY A 228 20.34 16.84 2.28
CA GLY A 228 18.92 16.92 1.88
C GLY A 228 17.99 16.56 3.03
N GLU A 229 16.82 17.18 3.08
CA GLU A 229 15.77 16.87 4.05
C GLU A 229 14.52 16.27 3.37
N MET A 230 13.81 15.43 4.11
CA MET A 230 12.63 14.69 3.65
C MET A 230 11.35 15.39 4.08
N ASP A 231 10.47 15.71 3.13
CA ASP A 231 9.17 16.28 3.43
C ASP A 231 8.14 15.21 3.84
N PHE A 232 7.02 15.67 4.42
CA PHE A 232 5.94 14.78 4.86
C PHE A 232 5.41 13.87 3.73
N LYS A 233 5.30 14.36 2.49
CA LYS A 233 4.83 13.55 1.35
C LYS A 233 5.79 12.41 1.02
N THR A 234 7.09 12.66 1.10
CA THR A 234 8.13 11.65 0.87
C THR A 234 8.17 10.65 2.02
N TYR A 235 7.99 11.11 3.26
CA TYR A 235 7.82 10.24 4.42
C TYR A 235 6.62 9.30 4.26
N LEU A 236 5.47 9.80 3.81
CA LEU A 236 4.28 8.96 3.55
C LEU A 236 4.56 7.84 2.52
N ASP A 237 5.34 8.11 1.48
CA ASP A 237 5.77 7.07 0.52
C ASP A 237 6.63 5.99 1.18
N LEU A 238 7.53 6.37 2.10
CA LEU A 238 8.37 5.44 2.86
C LEU A 238 7.50 4.54 3.74
N VAL A 239 6.57 5.14 4.50
CA VAL A 239 5.64 4.39 5.35
C VAL A 239 4.79 3.43 4.52
N LEU A 240 4.20 3.91 3.41
CA LEU A 240 3.41 3.07 2.49
C LEU A 240 4.25 1.91 1.94
N ALA A 241 5.52 2.13 1.62
CA ALA A 241 6.40 1.07 1.13
C ALA A 241 6.65 -0.01 2.20
N PHE A 242 6.95 0.38 3.43
CA PHE A 242 7.17 -0.57 4.53
C PHE A 242 5.91 -1.35 4.91
N GLU A 243 4.74 -0.73 4.89
CA GLU A 243 3.50 -1.45 5.19
C GLU A 243 3.09 -2.46 4.12
N ASN A 244 3.60 -2.30 2.90
CA ASN A 244 3.13 -3.03 1.72
C ASN A 244 4.27 -3.76 1.00
N LEU A 245 5.27 -4.27 1.73
CA LEU A 245 6.45 -4.95 1.20
C LEU A 245 6.15 -6.08 0.20
N ALA A 246 4.99 -6.74 0.32
CA ALA A 246 4.54 -7.78 -0.59
C ALA A 246 4.01 -7.27 -1.94
N THR A 247 3.82 -5.96 -2.09
CA THR A 247 3.27 -5.34 -3.31
C THR A 247 4.38 -5.00 -4.32
N PRO A 248 4.08 -5.05 -5.63
CA PRO A 248 5.06 -4.70 -6.65
C PRO A 248 5.49 -3.23 -6.58
N GLN A 249 4.65 -2.34 -6.03
CA GLN A 249 4.97 -0.92 -5.82
C GLN A 249 6.02 -0.74 -4.73
N ALA A 250 5.89 -1.43 -3.59
CA ALA A 250 6.93 -1.44 -2.56
C ALA A 250 8.22 -2.08 -3.09
N LEU A 251 8.14 -3.21 -3.81
CA LEU A 251 9.33 -3.79 -4.44
C LEU A 251 10.03 -2.79 -5.38
N ALA A 252 9.28 -2.06 -6.22
CA ALA A 252 9.86 -1.02 -7.08
C ALA A 252 10.50 0.13 -6.28
N TYR A 253 9.91 0.50 -5.14
CA TYR A 253 10.46 1.49 -4.22
C TYR A 253 11.81 1.03 -3.66
N PHE A 254 11.85 -0.14 -3.02
CA PHE A 254 13.07 -0.65 -2.38
C PHE A 254 14.13 -1.07 -3.39
N TRP A 255 13.74 -1.56 -4.58
CA TRP A 255 14.69 -1.90 -5.63
C TRP A 255 15.59 -0.72 -6.03
N ARG A 256 15.03 0.51 -6.09
CA ARG A 256 15.84 1.71 -6.36
C ARG A 256 16.92 1.95 -5.29
N LEU A 257 16.61 1.61 -4.05
CA LEU A 257 17.50 1.76 -2.90
C LEU A 257 18.57 0.67 -2.90
N LEU A 258 18.15 -0.58 -3.14
CA LEU A 258 19.00 -1.77 -3.12
C LEU A 258 19.92 -1.89 -4.34
N ASP A 259 19.54 -1.43 -5.54
CA ASP A 259 20.44 -1.38 -6.71
C ASP A 259 21.45 -0.22 -6.57
N VAL A 260 22.38 -0.39 -5.62
CA VAL A 260 23.41 0.61 -5.24
C VAL A 260 24.26 1.01 -6.44
N LYS A 261 24.62 0.04 -7.28
CA LYS A 261 25.52 0.23 -8.43
C LYS A 261 24.81 0.62 -9.73
N LYS A 262 23.47 0.73 -9.72
CA LYS A 262 22.65 1.04 -10.91
C LYS A 262 22.91 0.10 -12.09
N GLN A 263 23.19 -1.16 -11.77
CA GLN A 263 23.52 -2.19 -12.75
C GLN A 263 22.33 -3.13 -13.05
N GLY A 264 21.15 -2.85 -12.47
CA GLY A 264 19.97 -3.68 -12.63
C GLY A 264 20.08 -5.04 -11.94
N SER A 265 21.00 -5.18 -10.98
CA SER A 265 21.17 -6.40 -10.20
C SER A 265 21.81 -6.15 -8.84
N ILE A 266 21.39 -6.95 -7.86
CA ILE A 266 21.95 -7.04 -6.51
C ILE A 266 22.94 -8.21 -6.52
N ASP A 267 24.17 -7.96 -6.07
CA ASP A 267 25.18 -9.00 -5.92
C ASP A 267 25.62 -9.14 -4.46
N VAL A 268 26.55 -10.07 -4.22
CA VAL A 268 27.11 -10.35 -2.90
C VAL A 268 27.65 -9.08 -2.23
N PHE A 269 28.29 -8.18 -3.01
CA PHE A 269 28.78 -6.91 -2.47
C PHE A 269 27.65 -6.04 -1.91
N THR A 270 26.55 -5.90 -2.66
CA THR A 270 25.39 -5.14 -2.22
C THR A 270 24.76 -5.73 -0.96
N ILE A 271 24.61 -7.05 -0.88
CA ILE A 271 24.08 -7.72 0.33
C ILE A 271 24.99 -7.44 1.53
N ASN A 272 26.31 -7.63 1.37
CA ASN A 272 27.29 -7.36 2.42
C ASN A 272 27.27 -5.91 2.89
N TYR A 273 27.09 -4.96 1.96
CA TYR A 273 27.03 -3.53 2.28
C TYR A 273 25.91 -3.21 3.28
N PHE A 274 24.71 -3.74 3.06
CA PHE A 274 23.57 -3.53 3.95
C PHE A 274 23.67 -4.37 5.23
N PHE A 275 24.02 -5.65 5.09
CA PHE A 275 24.02 -6.58 6.22
C PHE A 275 25.09 -6.26 7.27
N ARG A 276 26.21 -5.64 6.88
CA ARG A 276 27.29 -5.28 7.83
C ARG A 276 26.77 -4.50 9.03
N GLU A 277 25.93 -3.50 8.82
CA GLU A 277 25.40 -2.68 9.91
C GLU A 277 24.36 -3.41 10.75
N ILE A 278 23.60 -4.34 10.16
CA ILE A 278 22.69 -5.21 10.89
C ILE A 278 23.49 -6.10 11.84
N ALA A 279 24.55 -6.73 11.33
CA ALA A 279 25.43 -7.57 12.12
C ALA A 279 26.14 -6.79 13.24
N ASP A 280 26.60 -5.56 12.97
CA ASP A 280 27.19 -4.69 13.99
C ASP A 280 26.17 -4.34 15.09
N SER A 281 24.92 -3.99 14.73
CA SER A 281 23.86 -3.73 15.71
C SER A 281 23.56 -4.92 16.60
N ILE A 282 23.55 -6.15 16.05
CA ILE A 282 23.31 -7.37 16.81
C ILE A 282 24.46 -7.63 17.81
N ARG A 283 25.71 -7.38 17.40
CA ARG A 283 26.88 -7.50 18.29
C ARG A 283 26.88 -6.47 19.40
N ASP A 284 26.47 -5.24 19.11
CA ASP A 284 26.38 -4.17 20.10
C ASP A 284 25.33 -4.47 21.19
N GLU A 285 24.31 -5.27 20.86
CA GLU A 285 23.33 -5.80 21.81
C GLU A 285 23.85 -7.01 22.63
N GLY A 286 25.06 -7.49 22.33
CA GLY A 286 25.70 -8.60 23.04
C GLY A 286 25.36 -9.99 22.51
N TYR A 287 24.75 -10.09 21.33
CA TYR A 287 24.44 -11.36 20.66
C TYR A 287 25.49 -11.71 19.59
N ASP A 288 25.61 -13.01 19.28
CA ASP A 288 26.44 -13.47 18.16
C ASP A 288 25.73 -13.21 16.83
N ALA A 289 26.28 -12.31 16.02
CA ALA A 289 25.73 -12.01 14.70
C ALA A 289 25.99 -13.15 13.70
N PRO A 290 25.01 -13.47 12.81
CA PRO A 290 25.18 -14.50 11.79
C PRO A 290 26.35 -14.22 10.85
N ILE A 291 26.93 -15.32 10.32
CA ILE A 291 28.02 -15.23 9.35
C ILE A 291 27.44 -14.67 8.06
N THR A 292 28.05 -13.59 7.56
CA THR A 292 27.57 -12.88 6.37
C THR A 292 27.49 -13.78 5.13
N ALA A 293 28.40 -14.74 4.97
CA ALA A 293 28.38 -15.69 3.88
C ALA A 293 27.11 -16.57 3.89
N ASP A 294 26.69 -17.03 5.07
CA ASP A 294 25.49 -17.87 5.22
C ASP A 294 24.22 -17.08 4.87
N VAL A 295 24.15 -15.81 5.29
CA VAL A 295 23.02 -14.91 4.95
C VAL A 295 22.96 -14.63 3.45
N VAL A 296 24.11 -14.47 2.80
CA VAL A 296 24.18 -14.32 1.33
C VAL A 296 23.63 -15.58 0.67
N ASP A 297 24.16 -16.76 1.04
CA ASP A 297 23.73 -18.03 0.46
C ASP A 297 22.22 -18.25 0.67
N GLU A 298 21.70 -17.95 1.86
CA GLU A 298 20.27 -18.05 2.15
C GLU A 298 19.40 -17.13 1.28
N ILE A 299 19.81 -15.87 1.08
CA ILE A 299 19.10 -14.94 0.18
C ILE A 299 19.11 -15.48 -1.26
N PHE A 300 20.25 -16.00 -1.73
CA PHE A 300 20.34 -16.58 -3.07
C PHE A 300 19.48 -17.85 -3.22
N ASP A 301 19.44 -18.72 -2.21
CA ASP A 301 18.62 -19.93 -2.19
C ASP A 301 17.12 -19.63 -2.10
N MET A 302 16.75 -18.55 -1.40
CA MET A 302 15.38 -18.06 -1.32
C MET A 302 14.89 -17.53 -2.66
N VAL A 303 15.71 -16.73 -3.34
CA VAL A 303 15.33 -16.05 -4.59
C VAL A 303 15.47 -16.96 -5.81
N LYS A 304 16.45 -17.87 -5.81
CA LYS A 304 16.82 -18.77 -6.91
C LYS A 304 16.98 -18.02 -8.24
N PRO A 305 17.92 -17.04 -8.30
CA PRO A 305 18.10 -16.21 -9.49
C PRO A 305 18.55 -17.04 -10.69
N LYS A 306 18.21 -16.55 -11.89
CA LYS A 306 18.66 -17.20 -13.15
C LYS A 306 20.18 -17.19 -13.31
N ASP A 307 20.85 -16.17 -12.78
CA ASP A 307 22.31 -16.06 -12.74
C ASP A 307 22.76 -16.28 -11.28
N PRO A 308 23.57 -17.32 -10.99
CA PRO A 308 23.98 -17.64 -9.62
C PRO A 308 24.79 -16.55 -8.91
N THR A 309 25.29 -15.53 -9.61
CA THR A 309 26.12 -14.47 -9.04
C THR A 309 25.37 -13.16 -8.79
N LYS A 310 24.14 -13.03 -9.28
CA LYS A 310 23.38 -11.79 -9.20
C LYS A 310 21.88 -12.00 -9.22
N ILE A 311 21.17 -11.19 -8.45
CA ILE A 311 19.72 -11.17 -8.35
C ILE A 311 19.18 -9.98 -9.14
N THR A 312 18.28 -10.22 -10.09
CA THR A 312 17.60 -9.14 -10.85
C THR A 312 16.24 -8.77 -10.23
N TYR A 313 15.65 -7.66 -10.70
CA TYR A 313 14.31 -7.24 -10.28
C TYR A 313 13.27 -8.33 -10.55
N ASP A 314 13.37 -8.96 -11.73
CA ASP A 314 12.45 -10.03 -12.13
C ASP A 314 12.64 -11.28 -11.25
N ASP A 315 13.88 -11.62 -10.88
CA ASP A 315 14.13 -12.75 -9.97
C ASP A 315 13.48 -12.52 -8.59
N LEU A 316 13.67 -11.34 -7.99
CA LEU A 316 13.01 -11.00 -6.72
C LEU A 316 11.49 -11.03 -6.82
N ARG A 317 10.93 -10.43 -7.89
CA ARG A 317 9.47 -10.41 -8.10
C ARG A 317 8.92 -11.82 -8.24
N ASP A 318 9.57 -12.66 -9.06
CA ASP A 318 9.06 -13.97 -9.43
C ASP A 318 9.26 -15.00 -8.29
N SER A 319 10.26 -14.78 -7.41
CA SER A 319 10.50 -15.61 -6.21
C SER A 319 9.35 -15.56 -5.19
N LYS A 320 8.58 -14.47 -5.19
CA LYS A 320 7.57 -14.12 -4.14
C LYS A 320 8.16 -13.90 -2.75
N GLN A 321 9.48 -13.84 -2.62
CA GLN A 321 10.20 -13.64 -1.36
C GLN A 321 10.81 -12.23 -1.23
N ALA A 322 10.47 -11.33 -2.15
CA ALA A 322 10.95 -9.95 -2.15
C ALA A 322 10.76 -9.23 -0.80
N HIS A 323 9.59 -9.38 -0.18
CA HIS A 323 9.27 -8.75 1.10
C HIS A 323 10.24 -9.15 2.22
N THR A 324 10.58 -10.44 2.28
CA THR A 324 11.54 -11.01 3.23
C THR A 324 12.95 -10.50 2.99
N VAL A 325 13.43 -10.58 1.75
CA VAL A 325 14.77 -10.11 1.39
C VAL A 325 14.93 -8.62 1.67
N ILE A 326 13.92 -7.80 1.36
CA ILE A 326 13.94 -6.38 1.68
C ILE A 326 14.04 -6.19 3.20
N SER A 327 13.17 -6.84 3.97
CA SER A 327 13.17 -6.73 5.43
C SER A 327 14.53 -7.10 6.05
N MET A 328 15.13 -8.21 5.60
CA MET A 328 16.45 -8.67 6.03
C MET A 328 17.59 -7.69 5.74
N LEU A 329 17.45 -6.82 4.73
CA LEU A 329 18.51 -5.89 4.30
C LEU A 329 18.29 -4.45 4.80
N THR A 330 17.08 -4.09 5.21
CA THR A 330 16.75 -2.70 5.57
C THR A 330 16.51 -2.47 7.05
N ASP A 331 16.15 -3.52 7.80
CA ASP A 331 15.64 -3.40 9.16
C ASP A 331 16.23 -4.51 10.07
N VAL A 332 16.87 -4.09 11.18
CA VAL A 332 17.46 -5.03 12.15
C VAL A 332 16.37 -5.89 12.81
N ALA A 333 15.22 -5.31 13.17
CA ALA A 333 14.11 -6.07 13.74
C ALA A 333 13.52 -7.03 12.71
N GLY A 334 13.41 -6.60 11.46
CA GLY A 334 13.02 -7.43 10.33
C GLY A 334 13.92 -8.65 10.13
N PHE A 335 15.23 -8.45 10.19
CA PHE A 335 16.20 -9.54 10.15
C PHE A 335 16.04 -10.50 11.34
N LEU A 336 15.97 -9.99 12.57
CA LEU A 336 15.81 -10.83 13.77
C LEU A 336 14.50 -11.63 13.78
N ALA A 337 13.41 -11.05 13.28
CA ALA A 337 12.13 -11.74 13.15
C ALA A 337 12.23 -12.93 12.17
N TYR A 338 13.02 -12.77 11.10
CA TYR A 338 13.28 -13.83 10.14
C TYR A 338 14.19 -14.91 10.72
N ASP A 339 15.30 -14.52 11.36
CA ASP A 339 16.27 -15.44 11.95
C ASP A 339 15.63 -16.33 13.03
N ASN A 340 14.77 -15.74 13.87
CA ASN A 340 14.06 -16.46 14.94
C ASN A 340 12.83 -17.26 14.46
N ARG A 341 12.50 -17.26 13.16
CA ARG A 341 11.26 -17.89 12.66
C ARG A 341 11.19 -19.39 12.97
N GLU A 342 12.33 -20.07 12.99
CA GLU A 342 12.40 -21.52 13.23
C GLU A 342 12.21 -21.85 14.71
N HIS A 343 12.68 -20.98 15.61
CA HIS A 343 12.42 -21.06 17.04
C HIS A 343 10.94 -20.82 17.38
N MET A 344 10.25 -19.95 16.64
CA MET A 344 8.82 -19.68 16.84
C MET A 344 7.88 -20.74 16.23
N MET A 345 8.39 -21.64 15.39
CA MET A 345 7.60 -22.70 14.74
C MET A 345 7.66 -24.06 15.45
N GLN A 346 8.32 -24.15 16.61
CA GLN A 346 8.23 -25.33 17.45
C GLN A 346 6.85 -25.34 18.15
N PRO A 347 6.02 -26.37 17.98
CA PRO A 347 4.85 -26.54 18.84
C PRO A 347 5.35 -26.64 20.29
N GLU A 348 4.62 -26.02 21.21
CA GLU A 348 4.74 -26.25 22.65
C GLU A 348 4.33 -27.71 22.97
N ASP A 349 5.09 -28.69 22.48
CA ASP A 349 5.05 -30.07 22.93
C ASP A 349 6.13 -30.21 24.02
N ASP A 350 5.77 -29.85 25.25
CA ASP A 350 6.15 -30.56 26.49
C ASP A 350 5.86 -29.66 27.70
N ASP A 351 4.69 -29.86 28.32
CA ASP A 351 4.50 -29.72 29.77
C ASP A 351 3.25 -30.53 30.20
N LEU A 352 3.16 -31.77 29.72
CA LEU A 352 2.31 -32.79 30.29
C LEU A 352 3.12 -34.08 30.49
N GLU A 353 4.11 -34.05 31.39
CA GLU A 353 4.42 -35.21 32.23
C GLU A 353 5.27 -34.83 33.46
N GLU A 354 4.83 -35.37 34.61
CA GLU A 354 5.51 -35.48 35.92
C GLU A 354 5.60 -34.24 36.85
N SER A 355 4.58 -34.07 37.72
CA SER A 355 4.67 -34.48 39.14
C SER A 355 3.36 -34.37 39.92
#